data_AF-A0A139R698-F1
#
_entry.id   AF-A0A139R698-F1
#
_cell.length_a   1.000
_cell.length_b   1.000
_cell.length_c   1.000
_cell.angle_alpha   90.00
_cell.angle_beta   90.00
_cell.angle_gamma   90.00
#
_symmetry.space_group_name_H-M   'P 1'
#
loop_
_entity.id
_entity.type
_entity.pdbx_description
1 polymer ?
#
loop_
_entity_poly.entity_id
_entity_poly.type
_entity_poly.pdbx_seq_one_letter_code
_entity_poly.pdbx_strand_id
1 'polypeptide(L)'
;MPYGPRPQEEVLGFTWQMVRYLLKKDIKMLVVACNTATAAALPDLQAKLDIPVVGVIQPGVDAALRKSADGEIGVIATAGTVKSLAYYNGLLQGNRAANVVQLAAPEFVDVAENHDYTSEFARQVVKEKLSYFKNHQVDTLILGCTHFPLMENFIQEAMGPQVTLVNSGAETISTVVEFLDKFDLRRASANPADHNDDEYFTTGSVKRFATIGGRWLDDKEMTVKHLDIIDDTLVLNEDVTD
;
A
#
# COMPACT_ATOMS: atom_id res chain seq x y z
N MET A 1 -13.39 1.33 4.55
CA MET A 1 -12.43 0.26 4.19
C MET A 1 -13.15 -1.08 4.15
N PRO A 2 -12.78 -2.04 3.28
CA PRO A 2 -11.68 -1.97 2.31
C PRO A 2 -12.10 -1.39 0.94
N TYR A 3 -11.13 -0.92 0.14
CA TYR A 3 -11.32 -0.53 -1.28
C TYR A 3 -11.24 -1.72 -2.24
N GLY A 4 -10.57 -2.81 -1.85
CA GLY A 4 -10.36 -4.00 -2.68
C GLY A 4 -11.59 -4.54 -3.44
N PRO A 5 -12.80 -4.63 -2.84
CA PRO A 5 -13.98 -5.13 -3.54
C PRO A 5 -14.75 -4.06 -4.34
N ARG A 6 -14.38 -2.77 -4.25
CA ARG A 6 -15.13 -1.66 -4.83
C ARG A 6 -14.81 -1.43 -6.32
N PRO A 7 -15.72 -0.85 -7.11
CA PRO A 7 -15.44 -0.40 -8.47
C PRO A 7 -14.32 0.66 -8.51
N GLN A 8 -13.51 0.64 -9.57
CA GLN A 8 -12.37 1.56 -9.73
C GLN A 8 -12.80 3.03 -9.73
N GLU A 9 -13.96 3.35 -10.33
CA GLU A 9 -14.52 4.72 -10.35
C GLU A 9 -14.88 5.22 -8.94
N GLU A 10 -15.44 4.35 -8.10
CA GLU A 10 -15.75 4.71 -6.71
C GLU A 10 -14.46 4.97 -5.91
N VAL A 11 -13.44 4.11 -6.10
CA VAL A 11 -12.13 4.26 -5.46
C VAL A 11 -11.42 5.55 -5.93
N LEU A 12 -11.54 5.89 -7.22
CA LEU A 12 -11.05 7.15 -7.77
C LEU A 12 -11.73 8.35 -7.08
N GLY A 13 -13.05 8.32 -6.94
CA GLY A 13 -13.82 9.34 -6.24
C GLY A 13 -13.34 9.54 -4.80
N PHE A 14 -13.27 8.47 -4.01
CA PHE A 14 -12.78 8.54 -2.63
C PHE A 14 -11.34 9.03 -2.52
N THR A 15 -10.47 8.61 -3.45
CA THR A 15 -9.08 9.06 -3.48
C THR A 15 -9.01 10.58 -3.71
N TRP A 16 -9.81 11.12 -4.62
CA TRP A 16 -9.90 12.57 -4.83
C TRP A 16 -10.43 13.34 -3.63
N GLN A 17 -11.36 12.77 -2.86
CA GLN A 17 -11.83 13.40 -1.61
C GLN A 17 -10.68 13.58 -0.61
N MET A 18 -9.86 12.54 -0.42
CA MET A 18 -8.67 12.59 0.44
C MET A 18 -7.62 13.57 -0.08
N VAL A 19 -7.33 13.52 -1.39
CA VAL A 19 -6.34 14.41 -2.02
C VAL A 19 -6.74 15.88 -1.87
N ARG A 20 -8.01 16.22 -2.11
CA ARG A 20 -8.50 17.61 -1.93
C ARG A 20 -8.36 18.10 -0.50
N TYR A 21 -8.50 17.23 0.49
CA TYR A 21 -8.24 17.58 1.89
C TYR A 21 -6.75 17.83 2.13
N LEU A 22 -5.89 16.91 1.69
CA LEU A 22 -4.44 17.01 1.89
C LEU A 22 -3.81 18.21 1.17
N LEU A 23 -4.31 18.60 -0.01
CA LEU A 23 -3.83 19.80 -0.71
C LEU A 23 -4.05 21.09 0.11
N LYS A 24 -5.09 21.15 0.96
CA LYS A 24 -5.32 22.28 1.88
C LYS A 24 -4.29 22.34 3.02
N LYS A 25 -3.50 21.28 3.21
CA LYS A 25 -2.42 21.16 4.22
C LYS A 25 -1.04 21.52 3.66
N ASP A 26 -0.99 22.08 2.45
CA ASP A 26 0.26 22.52 1.80
C ASP A 26 1.30 21.40 1.66
N ILE A 27 0.83 20.20 1.27
CA ILE A 27 1.72 19.07 1.02
C ILE A 27 2.61 19.33 -0.20
N LYS A 28 3.91 19.09 -0.06
CA LYS A 28 4.89 19.25 -1.16
C LYS A 28 4.97 18.05 -2.10
N MET A 29 4.44 16.89 -1.68
CA MET A 29 4.44 15.64 -2.43
C MET A 29 3.29 14.77 -1.92
N LEU A 30 2.69 13.98 -2.81
CA LEU A 30 1.66 13.01 -2.48
C LEU A 30 2.17 11.58 -2.67
N VAL A 31 1.98 10.72 -1.67
CA VAL A 31 2.21 9.27 -1.79
C VAL A 31 0.88 8.54 -1.69
N VAL A 32 0.49 7.84 -2.76
CA VAL A 32 -0.68 6.96 -2.78
C VAL A 32 -0.28 5.59 -2.23
N ALA A 33 -0.27 5.45 -0.91
CA ALA A 33 0.23 4.25 -0.24
C ALA A 33 -0.62 2.98 -0.51
N CYS A 34 -1.92 3.12 -0.80
CA CYS A 34 -2.80 1.99 -1.07
C CYS A 34 -2.58 1.49 -2.51
N ASN A 35 -2.31 0.20 -2.67
CA ASN A 35 -2.17 -0.44 -3.98
C ASN A 35 -3.45 -0.33 -4.81
N THR A 36 -4.62 -0.52 -4.20
CA THR A 36 -5.90 -0.41 -4.93
C THR A 36 -6.19 1.02 -5.36
N ALA A 37 -5.88 2.02 -4.52
CA ALA A 37 -6.01 3.43 -4.89
C ALA A 37 -4.97 3.83 -5.96
N THR A 38 -3.75 3.30 -5.90
CA THR A 38 -2.73 3.52 -6.94
C THR A 38 -3.22 3.02 -8.29
N ALA A 39 -3.75 1.79 -8.34
CA ALA A 39 -4.31 1.22 -9.56
C ALA A 39 -5.48 2.04 -10.12
N ALA A 40 -6.31 2.63 -9.26
CA ALA A 40 -7.50 3.39 -9.66
C ALA A 40 -7.19 4.83 -10.09
N ALA A 41 -6.29 5.50 -9.38
CA ALA A 41 -6.24 6.96 -9.37
C ALA A 41 -4.88 7.55 -9.74
N LEU A 42 -3.77 6.79 -9.71
CA LEU A 42 -2.45 7.36 -9.92
C LEU A 42 -2.31 8.11 -11.27
N PRO A 43 -2.75 7.57 -12.42
CA PRO A 43 -2.63 8.28 -13.69
C PRO A 43 -3.41 9.60 -13.70
N ASP A 44 -4.59 9.61 -13.09
CA ASP A 44 -5.45 10.80 -13.03
C ASP A 44 -4.87 11.89 -12.11
N LEU A 45 -4.31 11.48 -10.97
CA LEU A 45 -3.65 12.38 -10.04
C LEU A 45 -2.39 12.99 -10.65
N GLN A 46 -1.54 12.18 -11.29
CA GLN A 46 -0.32 12.66 -11.95
C GLN A 46 -0.61 13.63 -13.11
N ALA A 47 -1.75 13.48 -13.79
CA ALA A 47 -2.15 14.37 -14.87
C ALA A 47 -2.71 15.71 -14.40
N LYS A 48 -3.19 15.82 -13.15
CA LYS A 48 -3.96 16.98 -12.65
C LYS A 48 -3.31 17.73 -11.49
N LEU A 49 -2.34 17.14 -10.79
CA LEU A 49 -1.66 17.78 -9.66
C LEU A 49 -0.31 18.34 -10.10
N ASP A 50 0.01 19.54 -9.60
CA ASP A 50 1.29 20.21 -9.87
C ASP A 50 2.43 19.70 -8.96
N ILE A 51 2.08 19.01 -7.87
CA ILE A 51 3.05 18.38 -6.96
C ILE A 51 3.42 16.98 -7.44
N PRO A 52 4.61 16.46 -7.11
CA PRO A 52 4.94 15.08 -7.44
C PRO A 52 4.02 14.08 -6.75
N VAL A 53 3.52 13.10 -7.51
CA VAL A 53 2.67 12.02 -7.02
C VAL A 53 3.34 10.67 -7.24
N VAL A 54 3.59 9.96 -6.15
CA VAL A 54 4.20 8.62 -6.16
C VAL A 54 3.16 7.59 -5.77
N GLY A 55 3.02 6.53 -6.55
CA GLY A 55 2.22 5.35 -6.19
C GLY A 55 3.11 4.15 -5.88
N VAL A 56 2.53 3.14 -5.25
CA VAL A 56 3.30 2.00 -4.72
C VAL A 56 3.49 0.84 -5.70
N ILE A 57 2.75 0.82 -6.82
CA ILE A 57 2.79 -0.29 -7.78
C ILE A 57 4.09 -0.30 -8.58
N GLN A 58 4.47 0.81 -9.20
CA GLN A 58 5.65 0.87 -10.06
C GLN A 58 6.96 0.53 -9.31
N PRO A 59 7.21 1.05 -8.08
CA PRO A 59 8.39 0.64 -7.32
C PRO A 59 8.44 -0.87 -7.04
N GLY A 60 7.29 -1.50 -6.77
CA GLY A 60 7.20 -2.96 -6.62
C GLY A 60 7.47 -3.72 -7.92
N VAL A 61 6.99 -3.21 -9.06
CA VAL A 61 7.28 -3.75 -10.40
C VAL A 61 8.78 -3.70 -10.69
N ASP A 62 9.41 -2.54 -10.53
CA ASP A 62 10.83 -2.33 -10.82
C ASP A 62 11.72 -3.22 -9.94
N ALA A 63 11.36 -3.34 -8.67
CA ALA A 63 12.07 -4.21 -7.73
C ALA A 63 11.92 -5.70 -8.10
N ALA A 64 10.74 -6.16 -8.49
CA ALA A 64 10.53 -7.55 -8.89
C ALA A 64 11.29 -7.90 -10.18
N LEU A 65 11.27 -7.02 -11.18
CA LEU A 65 12.02 -7.21 -12.42
C LEU A 65 13.54 -7.28 -12.18
N ARG A 66 14.05 -6.52 -11.21
CA ARG A 66 15.46 -6.55 -10.82
C ARG A 66 15.85 -7.78 -9.99
N LYS A 67 14.92 -8.32 -9.19
CA LYS A 67 15.18 -9.41 -8.24
C LYS A 67 14.90 -10.80 -8.81
N SER A 68 13.99 -10.91 -9.79
CA SER A 68 13.68 -12.17 -10.45
C SER A 68 14.84 -12.62 -11.33
N ALA A 69 15.24 -13.89 -11.17
CA ALA A 69 16.30 -14.52 -11.95
C ALA A 69 15.74 -15.13 -13.23
N ASP A 70 14.58 -15.77 -13.13
CA ASP A 70 13.97 -16.56 -14.21
C ASP A 70 12.79 -15.84 -14.89
N GLY A 71 12.39 -14.68 -14.37
CA GLY A 71 11.24 -13.93 -14.87
C GLY A 71 9.89 -14.52 -14.46
N GLU A 72 9.88 -15.40 -13.46
CA GLU A 72 8.69 -16.09 -12.93
C GLU A 72 8.13 -15.33 -11.72
N ILE A 73 7.23 -14.38 -11.97
CA ILE A 73 6.82 -13.38 -10.98
C ILE A 73 5.39 -13.61 -10.52
N GLY A 74 5.23 -13.85 -9.23
CA GLY A 74 3.95 -13.87 -8.54
C GLY A 74 3.55 -12.49 -8.02
N VAL A 75 2.25 -12.22 -7.98
CA VAL A 75 1.68 -11.05 -7.30
C VAL A 75 0.54 -11.50 -6.42
N ILE A 76 0.57 -11.17 -5.14
CA ILE A 76 -0.61 -11.23 -4.27
C ILE A 76 -1.11 -9.83 -4.00
N ALA A 77 -2.42 -9.60 -4.16
CA ALA A 77 -3.03 -8.30 -3.88
C ALA A 77 -4.53 -8.43 -3.54
N THR A 78 -5.21 -7.30 -3.34
CA THR A 78 -6.68 -7.29 -3.25
C THR A 78 -7.32 -7.61 -4.59
N ALA A 79 -8.59 -8.01 -4.60
CA ALA A 79 -9.33 -8.31 -5.82
C ALA A 79 -9.32 -7.13 -6.82
N GLY A 80 -9.51 -5.90 -6.34
CA GLY A 80 -9.49 -4.70 -7.16
C GLY A 80 -8.14 -4.44 -7.81
N THR A 81 -7.04 -4.63 -7.06
CA THR A 81 -5.68 -4.50 -7.62
C THR A 81 -5.42 -5.56 -8.69
N VAL A 82 -5.74 -6.84 -8.44
CA VAL A 82 -5.55 -7.92 -9.44
C VAL A 82 -6.39 -7.67 -10.70
N LYS A 83 -7.66 -7.28 -10.54
CA LYS A 83 -8.56 -6.99 -11.67
C LYS A 83 -8.12 -5.79 -12.50
N SER A 84 -7.42 -4.82 -11.91
CA SER A 84 -6.91 -3.65 -12.64
C SER A 84 -5.81 -3.99 -13.64
N LEU A 85 -5.16 -5.15 -13.49
CA LEU A 85 -3.97 -5.57 -14.24
C LEU A 85 -2.77 -4.60 -14.11
N ALA A 86 -2.78 -3.67 -13.15
CA ALA A 86 -1.71 -2.67 -13.03
C ALA A 86 -0.32 -3.31 -12.86
N TYR A 87 -0.18 -4.29 -11.96
CA TYR A 87 1.08 -5.05 -11.81
C TYR A 87 1.42 -5.86 -13.06
N TYR A 88 0.45 -6.61 -13.60
CA TYR A 88 0.66 -7.43 -14.80
C TYR A 88 1.17 -6.63 -16.00
N ASN A 89 0.51 -5.50 -16.29
CA ASN A 89 0.87 -4.61 -17.37
C ASN A 89 2.25 -3.98 -17.14
N GLY A 90 2.54 -3.52 -15.91
CA GLY A 90 3.84 -2.95 -15.56
C GLY A 90 4.99 -3.96 -15.73
N LEU A 91 4.78 -5.20 -15.26
CA LEU A 91 5.76 -6.28 -15.38
C LEU A 91 6.01 -6.65 -16.84
N LEU A 92 4.97 -6.81 -17.66
CA LEU A 92 5.13 -7.11 -19.09
C LEU A 92 5.69 -5.94 -19.91
N GLN A 93 5.45 -4.71 -19.48
CA GLN A 93 6.07 -3.54 -20.08
C GLN A 93 7.59 -3.53 -19.85
N GLY A 94 8.03 -3.88 -18.64
CA GLY A 94 9.46 -3.95 -18.30
C GLY A 94 10.16 -5.21 -18.82
N ASN A 95 9.48 -6.35 -18.85
CA ASN A 95 9.97 -7.60 -19.43
C ASN A 95 8.83 -8.38 -20.11
N ARG A 96 8.78 -8.31 -21.45
CA ARG A 96 7.74 -8.99 -22.25
C ARG A 96 7.77 -10.52 -22.17
N ALA A 97 8.89 -11.10 -21.74
CA ALA A 97 9.05 -12.54 -21.60
C ALA A 97 8.74 -13.06 -20.18
N ALA A 98 8.47 -12.17 -19.22
CA ALA A 98 8.15 -12.58 -17.85
C ALA A 98 6.85 -13.39 -17.82
N ASN A 99 6.85 -14.47 -17.04
CA ASN A 99 5.64 -15.20 -16.70
C ASN A 99 5.07 -14.60 -15.42
N VAL A 100 3.88 -13.99 -15.52
CA VAL A 100 3.27 -13.26 -14.41
C VAL A 100 2.00 -13.96 -13.96
N VAL A 101 1.96 -14.33 -12.68
CA VAL A 101 0.81 -14.98 -12.04
C VAL A 101 0.26 -14.09 -10.93
N GLN A 102 -1.03 -13.77 -10.98
CA GLN A 102 -1.68 -12.92 -9.97
C GLN A 102 -2.72 -13.69 -9.15
N LEU A 103 -2.68 -13.51 -7.84
CA LEU A 103 -3.62 -14.12 -6.90
C LEU A 103 -4.27 -13.04 -6.01
N ALA A 104 -5.60 -12.96 -6.06
CA ALA A 104 -6.34 -12.10 -5.14
C ALA A 104 -6.43 -12.76 -3.76
N ALA A 105 -5.95 -12.10 -2.71
CA ALA A 105 -5.96 -12.55 -1.32
C ALA A 105 -6.65 -11.54 -0.38
N PRO A 106 -7.95 -11.22 -0.59
CA PRO A 106 -8.68 -10.29 0.29
C PRO A 106 -8.70 -10.73 1.77
N GLU A 107 -8.71 -12.03 2.05
CA GLU A 107 -8.77 -12.59 3.40
C GLU A 107 -7.57 -12.19 4.28
N PHE A 108 -6.41 -11.88 3.67
CA PHE A 108 -5.24 -11.41 4.40
C PHE A 108 -5.47 -10.02 5.01
N VAL A 109 -6.30 -9.19 4.37
CA VAL A 109 -6.67 -7.87 4.91
C VAL A 109 -7.48 -8.04 6.20
N ASP A 110 -8.44 -8.97 6.19
CA ASP A 110 -9.29 -9.24 7.36
C ASP A 110 -8.46 -9.79 8.53
N VAL A 111 -7.52 -10.70 8.26
CA VAL A 111 -6.59 -11.23 9.27
C VAL A 111 -5.74 -10.11 9.89
N ALA A 112 -5.19 -9.21 9.07
CA ALA A 112 -4.36 -8.11 9.54
C ALA A 112 -5.14 -7.09 10.40
N GLU A 113 -6.34 -6.71 9.97
CA GLU A 113 -7.19 -5.71 10.64
C GLU A 113 -7.79 -6.20 11.96
N ASN A 114 -7.91 -7.51 12.14
CA ASN A 114 -8.42 -8.13 13.38
C ASN A 114 -7.31 -8.43 14.40
N HIS A 115 -6.08 -7.94 14.18
CA HIS A 115 -4.90 -8.17 15.03
C HIS A 115 -4.51 -9.64 15.21
N ASP A 116 -4.87 -10.48 14.24
CA ASP A 116 -4.65 -11.92 14.31
C ASP A 116 -3.43 -12.36 13.47
N TYR A 117 -2.72 -11.41 12.86
CA TYR A 117 -1.65 -11.65 11.88
C TYR A 117 -0.41 -12.38 12.41
N THR A 118 -0.32 -12.66 13.71
CA THR A 118 0.76 -13.46 14.31
C THR A 118 0.29 -14.82 14.83
N SER A 119 -0.99 -15.18 14.66
CA SER A 119 -1.54 -16.41 15.20
C SER A 119 -1.36 -17.61 14.27
N GLU A 120 -1.59 -18.81 14.81
CA GLU A 120 -1.63 -20.03 14.01
C GLU A 120 -2.80 -20.01 13.01
N PHE A 121 -3.89 -19.30 13.33
CA PHE A 121 -4.99 -19.10 12.37
C PHE A 121 -4.51 -18.32 11.14
N ALA A 122 -3.82 -17.19 11.33
CA ALA A 122 -3.24 -16.42 10.23
C ALA A 122 -2.25 -17.25 9.40
N ARG A 123 -1.38 -18.00 10.06
CA ARG A 123 -0.43 -18.90 9.40
C ARG A 123 -1.14 -19.93 8.52
N GLN A 124 -2.21 -20.55 9.01
CA GLN A 124 -2.99 -21.53 8.25
C GLN A 124 -3.69 -20.89 7.06
N VAL A 125 -4.33 -19.73 7.24
CA VAL A 125 -4.98 -18.97 6.15
C VAL A 125 -3.97 -18.63 5.04
N VAL A 126 -2.77 -18.15 5.42
CA VAL A 126 -1.70 -17.84 4.47
C VAL A 126 -1.25 -19.09 3.72
N LYS A 127 -0.99 -20.18 4.44
CA LYS A 127 -0.52 -21.45 3.86
C LYS A 127 -1.54 -22.05 2.88
N GLU A 128 -2.82 -22.04 3.25
CA GLU A 128 -3.90 -22.53 2.38
C GLU A 128 -4.01 -21.69 1.12
N LYS A 129 -4.03 -20.36 1.26
CA LYS A 129 -4.18 -19.45 0.11
C LYS A 129 -3.00 -19.54 -0.85
N LEU A 130 -1.77 -19.55 -0.34
CA LEU A 130 -0.56 -19.57 -1.16
C LEU A 130 -0.25 -20.97 -1.72
N SER A 131 -0.98 -22.02 -1.32
CA SER A 131 -0.91 -23.33 -1.97
C SER A 131 -1.20 -23.26 -3.48
N TYR A 132 -1.91 -22.22 -3.93
CA TYR A 132 -2.09 -21.87 -5.34
C TYR A 132 -0.77 -21.81 -6.12
N PHE A 133 0.30 -21.28 -5.52
CA PHE A 133 1.60 -21.14 -6.19
C PHE A 133 2.40 -22.45 -6.26
N LYS A 134 1.99 -23.55 -5.61
CA LYS A 134 2.73 -24.83 -5.68
C LYS A 134 2.88 -25.39 -7.10
N ASN A 135 1.94 -25.05 -7.98
CA ASN A 135 1.95 -25.46 -9.39
C ASN A 135 2.52 -24.37 -10.32
N HIS A 136 3.05 -23.28 -9.75
CA HIS A 136 3.65 -22.17 -10.48
C HIS A 136 5.12 -22.06 -10.07
N GLN A 137 6.04 -21.89 -11.02
CA GLN A 137 7.48 -21.83 -10.72
C GLN A 137 7.93 -20.43 -10.30
N VAL A 138 7.17 -19.77 -9.40
CA VAL A 138 7.45 -18.39 -8.98
C VAL A 138 8.78 -18.31 -8.23
N ASP A 139 9.69 -17.45 -8.69
CA ASP A 139 10.96 -17.13 -8.02
C ASP A 139 10.88 -15.83 -7.21
N THR A 140 9.90 -14.97 -7.51
CA THR A 140 9.74 -13.65 -6.91
C THR A 140 8.26 -13.35 -6.67
N LEU A 141 7.89 -12.97 -5.45
CA LEU A 141 6.51 -12.66 -5.08
C LEU A 141 6.36 -11.21 -4.61
N ILE A 142 5.54 -10.42 -5.31
CA ILE A 142 5.18 -9.06 -4.90
C ILE A 142 4.07 -9.09 -3.85
N LEU A 143 4.31 -8.41 -2.73
CA LEU A 143 3.34 -8.09 -1.69
C LEU A 143 2.54 -6.84 -2.09
N GLY A 144 1.57 -7.00 -3.00
CA GLY A 144 0.77 -5.93 -3.62
C GLY A 144 -0.37 -5.38 -2.75
N CYS A 145 -0.19 -5.34 -1.43
CA CYS A 145 -1.11 -4.75 -0.47
C CYS A 145 -0.34 -4.25 0.75
N THR A 146 -0.77 -3.12 1.33
CA THR A 146 -0.16 -2.48 2.51
C THR A 146 -0.14 -3.39 3.74
N HIS A 147 -1.08 -4.32 3.85
CA HIS A 147 -1.22 -5.22 5.00
C HIS A 147 -0.30 -6.44 4.96
N PHE A 148 0.12 -6.87 3.76
CA PHE A 148 0.79 -8.16 3.60
C PHE A 148 2.17 -8.26 4.25
N PRO A 149 2.97 -7.16 4.36
CA PRO A 149 4.21 -7.19 5.15
C PRO A 149 4.03 -7.61 6.61
N LEU A 150 2.85 -7.41 7.22
CA LEU A 150 2.58 -7.87 8.59
C LEU A 150 2.61 -9.40 8.75
N MET A 151 2.41 -10.13 7.65
CA MET A 151 2.43 -11.59 7.58
C MET A 151 3.61 -12.12 6.77
N GLU A 152 4.64 -11.30 6.53
CA GLU A 152 5.78 -11.63 5.66
C GLU A 152 6.43 -12.96 6.06
N ASN A 153 6.59 -13.22 7.37
CA ASN A 153 7.14 -14.47 7.87
C ASN A 153 6.32 -15.70 7.45
N PHE A 154 4.98 -15.63 7.56
CA PHE A 154 4.10 -16.74 7.16
C PHE A 154 4.04 -16.88 5.64
N ILE A 155 4.10 -15.77 4.91
CA ILE A 155 4.15 -15.76 3.44
C ILE A 155 5.45 -16.42 2.97
N GLN A 156 6.59 -16.03 3.54
CA GLN A 156 7.90 -16.63 3.23
C GLN A 156 7.92 -18.12 3.56
N GLU A 157 7.36 -18.53 4.71
CA GLU A 157 7.26 -19.93 5.08
C GLU A 157 6.45 -20.74 4.05
N ALA A 158 5.31 -20.22 3.61
CA ALA A 158 4.43 -20.90 2.66
C ALA A 158 5.02 -20.98 1.24
N MET A 159 5.74 -19.95 0.81
CA MET A 159 6.40 -19.90 -0.52
C MET A 159 7.74 -20.66 -0.54
N GLY A 160 8.39 -20.79 0.62
CA GLY A 160 9.70 -21.40 0.76
C GLY A 160 10.86 -20.40 0.55
N PRO A 161 12.08 -20.76 0.99
CA PRO A 161 13.22 -19.83 1.09
C PRO A 161 13.82 -19.43 -0.26
N GLN A 162 13.44 -20.08 -1.36
CA GLN A 162 13.95 -19.76 -2.70
C GLN A 162 13.16 -18.62 -3.37
N VAL A 163 11.99 -18.28 -2.84
CA VAL A 163 11.16 -17.19 -3.38
C VAL A 163 11.56 -15.88 -2.73
N THR A 164 11.94 -14.91 -3.55
CA THR A 164 12.25 -13.55 -3.10
C THR A 164 10.97 -12.75 -2.91
N LEU A 165 10.72 -12.24 -1.70
CA LEU A 165 9.58 -11.36 -1.43
C LEU A 165 9.93 -9.90 -1.79
N VAL A 166 8.96 -9.21 -2.38
CA VAL A 166 9.05 -7.78 -2.72
C VAL A 166 7.99 -7.00 -1.96
N ASN A 167 8.43 -6.20 -0.99
CA ASN A 167 7.59 -5.26 -0.27
C ASN A 167 7.45 -3.96 -1.07
N SER A 168 6.32 -3.79 -1.76
CA SER A 168 6.01 -2.62 -2.57
C SER A 168 6.09 -1.30 -1.78
N GLY A 169 5.71 -1.29 -0.49
CA GLY A 169 5.82 -0.11 0.37
C GLY A 169 7.27 0.27 0.66
N ALA A 170 8.12 -0.71 0.97
CA ALA A 170 9.54 -0.47 1.24
C ALA A 170 10.28 0.03 -0.02
N GLU A 171 10.00 -0.55 -1.19
CA GLU A 171 10.62 -0.11 -2.45
C GLU A 171 10.18 1.31 -2.84
N THR A 172 8.96 1.71 -2.45
CA THR A 172 8.45 3.08 -2.67
C THR A 172 9.28 4.15 -1.96
N ILE A 173 9.89 3.83 -0.81
CA ILE A 173 10.71 4.80 -0.05
C ILE A 173 11.86 5.31 -0.92
N SER A 174 12.53 4.43 -1.67
CA SER A 174 13.63 4.82 -2.56
C SER A 174 13.15 5.78 -3.66
N THR A 175 11.98 5.52 -4.25
CA THR A 175 11.37 6.42 -5.24
C THR A 175 10.99 7.77 -4.63
N VAL A 176 10.47 7.80 -3.41
CA VAL A 176 10.18 9.06 -2.70
C VAL A 176 11.45 9.86 -2.49
N VAL A 177 12.54 9.23 -2.03
CA VAL A 177 13.84 9.88 -1.84
C VAL A 177 14.36 10.47 -3.15
N GLU A 178 14.33 9.70 -4.23
CA GLU A 178 14.75 10.17 -5.56
C GLU A 178 13.93 11.38 -6.03
N PHE A 179 12.62 11.37 -5.82
CA PHE A 179 11.77 12.49 -6.21
C PHE A 179 12.03 13.72 -5.33
N LEU A 180 12.23 13.54 -4.01
CA LEU A 180 12.57 14.64 -3.12
C LEU A 180 13.90 15.30 -3.53
N ASP A 181 14.89 14.52 -3.98
CA ASP A 181 16.14 15.04 -4.53
C ASP A 181 15.94 15.76 -5.87
N LYS A 182 15.26 15.10 -6.81
CA LYS A 182 15.05 15.60 -8.17
C LYS A 182 14.32 16.94 -8.21
N PHE A 183 13.35 17.14 -7.31
CA PHE A 183 12.54 18.34 -7.25
C PHE A 183 13.02 19.34 -6.19
N ASP A 184 14.18 19.12 -5.56
CA ASP A 184 14.74 19.95 -4.49
C ASP A 184 13.73 20.20 -3.34
N LEU A 185 13.01 19.14 -2.96
CA LEU A 185 11.95 19.17 -1.95
C LEU A 185 12.40 18.63 -0.59
N ARG A 186 13.70 18.36 -0.40
CA ARG A 186 14.20 17.88 0.90
C ARG A 186 13.95 18.92 2.00
N ARG A 187 13.75 18.42 3.22
CA ARG A 187 13.75 19.28 4.40
C ARG A 187 15.15 19.89 4.55
N ALA A 188 15.25 21.21 4.73
CA ALA A 188 16.52 21.93 4.84
C ALA A 188 17.33 21.66 6.14
N SER A 189 16.83 20.80 7.03
CA SER A 189 17.45 20.48 8.32
C SER A 189 18.30 19.21 8.22
N ALA A 190 19.53 19.27 8.73
CA ALA A 190 20.41 18.11 8.88
C ALA A 190 20.03 17.21 10.07
N ASN A 191 19.22 17.72 11.02
CA ASN A 191 18.71 16.90 12.11
C ASN A 191 17.63 15.94 11.58
N PRO A 192 17.54 14.71 12.12
CA PRO A 192 16.41 13.82 11.88
C PRO A 192 15.08 14.57 12.01
N ALA A 193 14.09 14.16 11.22
CA ALA A 193 12.73 14.65 11.45
C ALA A 193 12.32 14.25 12.87
N ASP A 194 11.84 15.23 13.62
CA ASP A 194 11.04 14.92 14.79
C ASP A 194 9.66 14.57 14.27
N HIS A 195 9.17 13.38 14.63
CA HIS A 195 7.86 12.88 14.22
C HIS A 195 6.75 13.34 15.17
N ASN A 196 7.05 14.18 16.16
CA ASN A 196 6.06 14.77 17.07
C ASN A 196 5.02 15.65 16.36
N ASP A 197 5.33 16.17 15.16
CA ASP A 197 4.41 17.01 14.36
C ASP A 197 3.64 16.22 13.28
N ASP A 198 3.78 14.88 13.23
CA ASP A 198 3.07 14.06 12.25
C ASP A 198 1.55 14.07 12.55
N GLU A 199 0.74 14.46 11.56
CA GLU A 199 -0.72 14.47 11.68
C GLU A 199 -1.36 13.23 11.03
N TYR A 200 -2.08 12.44 11.83
CA TYR A 200 -2.88 11.32 11.35
C TYR A 200 -4.36 11.69 11.28
N PHE A 201 -5.03 11.30 10.19
CA PHE A 201 -6.45 11.55 9.98
C PHE A 201 -7.19 10.27 9.63
N THR A 202 -8.44 10.15 10.07
CA THR A 202 -9.31 9.03 9.73
C THR A 202 -10.75 9.46 9.55
N THR A 203 -11.46 8.90 8.57
CA THR A 203 -12.92 9.01 8.45
C THR A 203 -13.65 7.91 9.24
N GLY A 204 -12.90 7.06 9.95
CA GLY A 204 -13.43 5.99 10.79
C GLY A 204 -13.27 6.30 12.28
N SER A 205 -13.25 5.25 13.11
CA SER A 205 -13.01 5.40 14.55
C SER A 205 -11.55 5.81 14.83
N VAL A 206 -11.39 6.98 15.46
CA VAL A 206 -10.11 7.50 15.98
C VAL A 206 -9.43 6.48 16.89
N LYS A 207 -10.15 5.99 17.90
CA LYS A 207 -9.65 4.99 18.85
C LYS A 207 -9.14 3.73 18.17
N ARG A 208 -9.90 3.18 17.21
CA ARG A 208 -9.50 1.97 16.49
C ARG A 208 -8.24 2.24 15.65
N PHE A 209 -8.16 3.39 14.98
CA PHE A 209 -6.98 3.77 14.21
C PHE A 209 -5.75 3.88 15.11
N ALA A 210 -5.83 4.65 16.20
CA ALA A 210 -4.72 4.82 17.14
C ALA A 210 -4.25 3.47 17.73
N THR A 211 -5.18 2.57 18.06
CA THR A 211 -4.84 1.23 18.57
C THR A 211 -4.06 0.39 17.54
N ILE A 212 -4.51 0.38 16.28
CA ILE A 212 -3.88 -0.41 15.22
C ILE A 212 -2.56 0.23 14.81
N GLY A 213 -2.59 1.51 14.44
CA GLY A 213 -1.44 2.27 13.97
C GLY A 213 -0.34 2.34 15.02
N GLY A 214 -0.70 2.61 16.28
CA GLY A 214 0.25 2.65 17.37
C GLY A 214 0.94 1.32 17.64
N ARG A 215 0.26 0.20 17.41
CA ARG A 215 0.91 -1.13 17.47
C ARG A 215 1.87 -1.36 16.32
N TRP A 216 1.51 -0.95 15.10
CA TRP A 216 2.32 -1.16 13.91
C TRP A 216 3.57 -0.26 13.87
N LEU A 217 3.45 0.96 14.39
CA LEU A 217 4.52 1.97 14.41
C LEU A 217 5.25 2.07 15.75
N ASP A 218 4.88 1.23 16.74
CA ASP A 218 5.38 1.30 18.13
C ASP A 218 5.19 2.69 18.77
N ASP A 219 4.11 3.38 18.41
CA ASP A 219 3.72 4.69 18.93
C ASP A 219 2.45 4.58 19.77
N LYS A 220 2.63 4.45 21.08
CA LYS A 220 1.50 4.27 22.03
C LYS A 220 0.66 5.52 22.24
N GLU A 221 1.20 6.69 21.88
CA GLU A 221 0.55 7.98 22.08
C GLU A 221 0.09 8.60 20.74
N MET A 222 -0.09 7.75 19.72
CA MET A 222 -0.52 8.16 18.38
C MET A 222 -1.79 8.98 18.44
N THR A 223 -1.68 10.26 18.09
CA THR A 223 -2.81 11.18 18.03
C THR A 223 -3.43 11.16 16.64
N VAL A 224 -4.75 10.94 16.58
CA VAL A 224 -5.48 10.82 15.32
C VAL A 224 -6.69 11.74 15.34
N LYS A 225 -6.91 12.47 14.25
CA LYS A 225 -8.02 13.41 14.08
C LYS A 225 -9.12 12.80 13.21
N HIS A 226 -10.39 13.02 13.58
CA HIS A 226 -11.53 12.55 12.78
C HIS A 226 -11.85 13.51 11.63
N LEU A 227 -12.18 12.96 10.47
CA LEU A 227 -12.72 13.69 9.33
C LEU A 227 -14.13 13.20 9.01
N ASP A 228 -15.11 14.10 9.09
CA ASP A 228 -16.46 13.83 8.60
C ASP A 228 -16.50 13.86 7.07
N ILE A 229 -17.40 13.08 6.49
CA ILE A 229 -17.73 13.12 5.07
C ILE A 229 -19.06 13.88 4.93
N ILE A 230 -18.99 15.14 4.51
CA ILE A 230 -20.15 16.02 4.33
C ILE A 230 -20.20 16.44 2.86
N ASP A 231 -21.28 16.08 2.15
CA ASP A 231 -21.48 16.41 0.73
C ASP A 231 -20.23 16.09 -0.13
N ASP A 232 -19.73 14.86 -0.03
CA ASP A 232 -18.51 14.38 -0.71
C ASP A 232 -17.21 15.15 -0.40
N THR A 233 -17.18 15.90 0.71
CA THR A 233 -16.01 16.64 1.16
C THR A 233 -15.58 16.18 2.55
N LEU A 234 -14.27 16.06 2.76
CA LEU A 234 -13.72 15.78 4.09
C LEU A 234 -13.59 17.08 4.89
N VAL A 235 -14.13 17.06 6.11
CA VAL A 235 -14.12 18.20 7.04
C VAL A 235 -13.54 17.75 8.38
N LEU A 236 -12.62 18.52 8.95
CA LEU A 236 -12.07 18.21 10.27
C LEU A 236 -13.16 18.34 11.32
N ASN A 237 -13.37 17.28 12.10
CA ASN A 237 -14.25 17.31 13.25
C ASN A 237 -13.38 17.45 14.52
N GLU A 238 -13.39 18.64 15.12
CA GLU A 238 -12.66 18.95 16.33
C GLU A 238 -13.36 18.43 17.60
N ASP A 239 -14.63 18.04 17.51
CA ASP A 239 -15.45 17.57 18.63
C ASP A 239 -15.31 16.06 18.90
N VAL A 240 -14.68 15.31 17.98
CA VAL A 240 -14.41 13.88 18.14
C VAL A 240 -13.03 13.70 18.79
N THR A 241 -13.02 13.85 20.11
CA THR A 241 -11.92 13.44 20.99
C THR A 241 -12.46 12.40 21.96
N ASP A 242 -11.87 11.20 21.92
CA ASP A 242 -12.11 10.02 22.79
C ASP A 242 -13.23 9.02 22.42
#